data_AF-A0A126Z908-F1
#
_entry.id   AF-A0A126Z908-F1
#
_cell.length_a   1.000
_cell.length_b   1.000
_cell.length_c   1.000
_cell.angle_alpha   90.00
_cell.angle_beta   90.00
_cell.angle_gamma   90.00
#
_symmetry.space_group_name_H-M   'P 1'
#
loop_
_entity.id
_entity.type
_entity.pdbx_description
1 polymer ?
#
loop_
_entity_poly.entity_id
_entity_poly.type
_entity_poly.pdbx_seq_one_letter_code
_entity_poly.pdbx_strand_id
1 'polypeptide(L)'
;MTLPEAEKIVALDLDGKLDRSDSDVAKVVFEAHTVVQRSSLWGAAPGTPARRQGRVVFIGGAIFIAVWIAGLIIPLLLGYDR
;
A
#
# COMPACT_ATOMS: atom_id res chain seq x y z
N MET A 1 0.36 -8.46 -20.57
CA MET A 1 0.26 -8.78 -19.14
C MET A 1 -0.78 -7.88 -18.46
N THR A 2 -1.63 -8.43 -17.59
CA THR A 2 -2.61 -7.61 -16.82
C THR A 2 -2.00 -7.08 -15.51
N LEU A 3 -2.55 -6.00 -14.92
CA LEU A 3 -2.03 -5.45 -13.67
C LEU A 3 -2.10 -6.45 -12.48
N PRO A 4 -3.22 -7.15 -12.23
CA PRO A 4 -3.28 -8.14 -11.15
C PRO A 4 -2.30 -9.30 -11.33
N GLU A 5 -2.07 -9.71 -12.57
CA GLU A 5 -1.07 -10.72 -12.93
C GLU A 5 0.35 -10.21 -12.71
N ALA A 6 0.66 -8.99 -13.12
CA ALA A 6 1.95 -8.35 -12.88
C ALA A 6 2.24 -8.19 -11.38
N GLU A 7 1.25 -7.78 -10.57
CA GLU A 7 1.37 -7.72 -9.11
C GLU A 7 1.69 -9.09 -8.49
N LYS A 8 1.04 -10.15 -8.98
CA LYS A 8 1.31 -11.52 -8.52
C LYS A 8 2.73 -11.98 -8.86
N ILE A 9 3.21 -11.68 -10.07
CA ILE A 9 4.57 -12.02 -10.49
C ILE A 9 5.60 -11.26 -9.65
N VAL A 10 5.39 -9.96 -9.43
CA VAL A 10 6.25 -9.14 -8.58
C VAL A 10 6.26 -9.65 -7.13
N ALA A 11 5.12 -10.09 -6.60
CA ALA A 11 5.06 -10.68 -5.26
C ALA A 11 5.88 -11.99 -5.17
N LEU A 12 5.79 -12.87 -6.16
CA LEU A 12 6.56 -14.12 -6.21
C LEU A 12 8.06 -13.87 -6.36
N ASP A 13 8.43 -12.82 -7.09
CA ASP A 13 9.80 -12.35 -7.25
C ASP A 13 10.39 -11.82 -5.93
N LEU A 14 9.64 -11.00 -5.20
CA LEU A 14 10.03 -10.49 -3.87
C LEU A 14 10.13 -11.60 -2.82
N ASP A 15 9.29 -12.63 -2.92
CA ASP A 15 9.36 -13.86 -2.12
C ASP A 15 10.57 -14.75 -2.49
N GLY A 16 11.33 -14.41 -3.54
CA GLY A 16 12.49 -15.17 -4.01
C GLY A 16 12.12 -16.51 -4.66
N LYS A 17 10.86 -16.69 -5.08
CA LYS A 17 10.36 -17.95 -5.67
C LYS A 17 10.61 -18.07 -7.17
N LEU A 18 11.04 -16.99 -7.82
CA LEU A 18 11.32 -16.97 -9.25
C LEU A 18 12.83 -17.06 -9.49
N ASP A 19 13.24 -18.00 -10.33
CA ASP A 19 14.63 -18.15 -10.74
C ASP A 19 14.98 -17.11 -11.80
N ARG A 20 15.72 -16.07 -11.41
CA ARG A 20 16.19 -15.02 -12.32
C ARG A 20 17.40 -15.41 -13.16
N SER A 21 17.99 -16.58 -12.92
CA SER A 21 19.10 -17.07 -13.76
C SER A 21 18.59 -17.53 -15.13
N ASP A 22 17.32 -17.87 -15.23
CA ASP A 22 16.62 -18.08 -16.50
C ASP A 22 16.27 -16.74 -17.16
N SER A 23 16.76 -16.54 -18.39
CA SER A 23 16.55 -15.31 -19.15
C SER A 23 15.08 -15.04 -19.48
N ASP A 24 14.27 -16.08 -19.67
CA ASP A 24 12.86 -15.92 -19.99
C ASP A 24 12.07 -15.48 -18.76
N VAL A 25 12.38 -16.06 -17.59
CA VAL A 25 11.81 -15.64 -16.30
C VAL A 25 12.21 -14.20 -15.99
N ALA A 26 13.49 -13.84 -16.16
CA ALA A 26 13.98 -12.49 -15.93
C ALA A 26 13.24 -11.44 -16.80
N LYS A 27 12.95 -11.78 -18.06
CA LYS A 27 12.22 -10.91 -18.98
C LYS A 27 10.76 -10.69 -18.55
N VAL A 28 10.08 -11.75 -18.12
CA VAL A 28 8.70 -11.68 -17.62
C VAL A 28 8.63 -10.85 -16.32
N VAL A 29 9.58 -11.06 -15.40
CA VAL A 29 9.68 -10.28 -14.15
C VAL A 29 9.91 -8.80 -14.45
N PHE A 30 10.79 -8.48 -15.41
CA PHE A 30 11.04 -7.10 -15.81
C PHE A 30 9.79 -6.42 -16.40
N GLU A 31 9.03 -7.11 -17.24
CA GLU A 31 7.77 -6.60 -17.78
C GLU A 31 6.74 -6.36 -16.66
N ALA A 32 6.64 -7.28 -15.71
CA ALA A 32 5.75 -7.16 -14.56
C ALA A 32 6.08 -5.94 -13.68
N HIS A 33 7.36 -5.74 -13.33
CA HIS A 33 7.81 -4.56 -12.59
C HIS A 33 7.52 -3.26 -13.35
N THR A 34 7.72 -3.26 -14.67
CA THR A 34 7.42 -2.10 -15.52
C THR A 34 5.94 -1.74 -15.51
N VAL A 35 5.05 -2.74 -15.60
CA VAL A 35 3.58 -2.53 -15.57
C VAL A 35 3.14 -2.01 -14.19
N VAL A 36 3.65 -2.59 -13.11
CA VAL A 36 3.34 -2.15 -11.74
C VAL A 36 3.84 -0.73 -11.49
N GLN A 37 5.09 -0.41 -11.85
CA GLN A 37 5.68 0.91 -11.65
C GLN A 37 4.97 2.00 -12.47
N ARG A 38 4.58 1.68 -13.72
CA ARG A 38 3.75 2.58 -14.53
C ARG A 38 2.40 2.80 -13.85
N SER A 39 1.75 1.75 -13.34
CA SER A 39 0.46 1.90 -12.66
C SER A 39 0.56 2.73 -11.37
N SER A 40 1.67 2.66 -10.62
CA SER A 40 1.87 3.46 -9.41
C SER A 40 2.07 4.94 -9.73
N LEU A 41 2.71 5.26 -10.85
CA LEU A 41 2.96 6.65 -11.28
C LEU A 41 1.68 7.37 -11.74
N TRP A 42 0.78 6.66 -12.42
CA TRP A 42 -0.45 7.24 -12.97
C TRP A 42 -1.67 7.05 -12.05
N GLY A 43 -1.48 6.46 -10.87
CA GLY A 43 -2.56 6.08 -9.97
C GLY A 43 -3.16 4.74 -10.36
N ALA A 44 -3.11 3.77 -9.43
CA ALA A 44 -3.58 2.41 -9.69
C ALA A 44 -5.03 2.38 -10.17
N ALA A 45 -5.30 1.52 -11.16
CA ALA A 45 -6.65 1.22 -11.60
C ALA A 45 -7.55 0.81 -10.41
N PRO A 46 -8.87 1.05 -10.45
CA PRO A 46 -9.77 0.71 -9.35
C PRO A 46 -9.66 -0.77 -8.96
N GLY A 47 -9.32 -1.08 -7.70
CA GLY A 47 -9.41 -2.44 -7.15
C GLY A 47 -8.10 -3.10 -6.67
N THR A 48 -6.95 -2.42 -6.68
CA THR A 48 -5.67 -3.06 -6.27
C THR A 48 -5.50 -3.19 -4.74
N PRO A 49 -4.86 -4.28 -4.26
CA PRO A 49 -4.65 -4.56 -2.84
C PRO A 49 -3.75 -3.53 -2.14
N ALA A 50 -2.88 -2.82 -2.86
CA ALA A 50 -2.05 -1.73 -2.34
C ALA A 50 -2.90 -0.58 -1.76
N ARG A 51 -4.06 -0.29 -2.35
CA ARG A 51 -4.99 0.72 -1.83
C ARG A 51 -5.64 0.27 -0.52
N ARG A 52 -5.81 -1.04 -0.31
CA ARG A 52 -6.40 -1.60 0.92
C ARG A 52 -5.47 -1.41 2.11
N GLN A 53 -4.16 -1.65 1.94
CA GLN A 53 -3.16 -1.35 2.97
C GLN A 53 -3.06 0.15 3.25
N GLY A 54 -3.02 0.98 2.20
CA GLY A 54 -3.05 2.44 2.35
C GLY A 54 -4.27 2.93 3.13
N ARG A 55 -5.44 2.33 2.91
CA ARG A 55 -6.67 2.68 3.62
C ARG A 55 -6.61 2.29 5.10
N VAL A 56 -6.04 1.14 5.44
CA VAL A 56 -5.85 0.71 6.84
C VAL A 56 -4.88 1.62 7.57
N VAL A 57 -3.75 1.96 6.96
CA VAL A 57 -2.77 2.90 7.53
C VAL A 57 -3.39 4.27 7.72
N PHE A 58 -4.14 4.76 6.73
CA PHE A 58 -4.83 6.05 6.83
C PHE A 58 -5.88 6.07 7.94
N ILE A 59 -6.71 5.02 8.04
CA ILE A 59 -7.71 4.90 9.11
C ILE A 59 -7.03 4.82 10.47
N GLY A 60 -5.97 4.02 10.61
CA GLY A 60 -5.20 3.92 11.85
C GLY A 60 -4.59 5.25 12.26
N GLY A 61 -3.97 5.98 11.33
CA GLY A 61 -3.43 7.31 11.56
C GLY A 61 -4.51 8.32 11.96
N ALA A 62 -5.67 8.30 11.30
CA ALA A 62 -6.79 9.17 11.64
C ALA A 62 -7.32 8.90 13.05
N ILE A 63 -7.47 7.63 13.45
CA ILE A 63 -7.87 7.26 14.81
C ILE A 63 -6.84 7.71 15.83
N PHE A 64 -5.55 7.50 15.57
CA PHE A 64 -4.47 7.94 16.45
C PHE A 64 -4.52 9.45 16.69
N ILE A 65 -4.65 10.23 15.62
CA ILE A 65 -4.80 11.70 15.72
C ILE A 65 -6.06 12.08 16.48
N ALA A 66 -7.19 11.43 16.22
CA ALA A 66 -8.45 11.72 16.92
C ALA A 66 -8.34 11.47 18.43
N VAL A 67 -7.71 10.36 18.84
CA VAL A 67 -7.44 10.07 20.26
C VAL A 67 -6.53 11.14 20.86
N TRP A 68 -5.50 11.56 20.13
CA TRP A 68 -4.56 12.58 20.58
C TRP A 68 -5.25 13.95 20.80
N ILE A 69 -6.08 14.36 19.83
CA ILE A 69 -6.89 15.59 19.93
C ILE A 69 -7.88 15.50 21.09
N ALA A 70 -8.58 14.38 21.24
CA ALA A 70 -9.51 14.17 22.34
C ALA A 70 -8.81 14.26 23.70
N GLY A 71 -7.59 13.70 23.82
CA GLY A 71 -6.76 13.80 25.01
C GLY A 71 -6.36 15.24 25.38
N LEU A 72 -6.31 16.16 24.41
CA LEU A 72 -6.05 17.58 24.65
C LEU A 72 -7.33 18.37 24.95
N ILE A 73 -8.42 18.06 24.26
CA ILE A 73 -9.69 18.80 24.36
C ILE A 73 -10.47 18.42 25.62
N ILE A 74 -10.50 17.13 26.01
CA ILE A 74 -11.29 16.66 27.15
C ILE A 74 -10.85 17.32 28.47
N PRO A 75 -9.55 17.37 28.82
CA PRO A 75 -9.11 18.05 30.04
C PRO A 75 -9.40 19.55 30.01
N LEU A 76 -9.32 20.18 28.84
CA LEU A 76 -9.61 21.60 28.67
C LEU A 76 -11.10 21.90 28.91
N LEU A 77 -12.00 21.08 28.37
CA LEU A 77 -13.44 21.21 28.59
C LEU A 77 -13.82 20.95 30.05
N LEU A 78 -13.29 19.88 30.66
CA LEU A 78 -13.54 19.58 32.07
C LEU A 78 -12.94 20.61 33.03
N GLY A 79 -11.88 21.31 32.62
CA GLY A 79 -11.29 22.42 33.38
C GLY A 79 -12.04 23.73 33.23
N TYR A 80 -12.85 23.90 32.18
CA TYR A 80 -13.64 25.11 31.93
C TYR A 80 -14.90 25.19 32.81
N ASP A 81 -15.45 24.04 33.22
CA ASP A 81 -16.65 23.96 34.06
C ASP A 81 -16.37 24.11 35.58
N ARG A 82 -15.16 24.49 35.98
CA ARG A 82 -14.76 24.79 37.37
C ARG A 82 -14.42 26.26 37.55
#